data_AF-A0A9D4YU52-F1
#
_entry.id   AF-A0A9D4YU52-F1
#
_cell.length_a   1.000
_cell.length_b   1.000
_cell.length_c   1.000
_cell.angle_alpha   90.00
_cell.angle_beta   90.00
_cell.angle_gamma   90.00
#
_symmetry.space_group_name_H-M   'P 1'
#
loop_
_entity.id
_entity.type
_entity.pdbx_description
1 polymer ?
#
loop_
_entity_poly.entity_id
_entity_poly.type
_entity_poly.pdbx_seq_one_letter_code
_entity_poly.pdbx_strand_id
1 'polypeptide(L)'
;MEPVQTLFITLKRSFAGTREHHVRILQSLGLRWRQHTVEKPNIAHVRGAVDKVRHMLTVETDLQRAARLADEAAAKAPRPPVVVRH
;
A
#
# COMPACT_ATOMS: atom_id res chain seq x y z
N MET A 1 -21.92 5.86 -4.75
CA MET A 1 -20.48 5.51 -4.68
C MET A 1 -20.21 5.23 -3.23
N GLU A 2 -19.98 3.97 -2.87
CA GLU A 2 -19.64 3.61 -1.49
C GLU A 2 -18.38 4.39 -1.07
N PRO A 3 -18.38 5.08 0.08
CA PRO A 3 -17.21 5.79 0.53
C PRO A 3 -16.11 4.79 0.88
N VAL A 4 -14.91 5.02 0.34
CA VAL A 4 -13.71 4.26 0.72
C VAL A 4 -13.53 4.37 2.22
N GLN A 5 -13.70 3.27 2.95
CA GLN A 5 -13.66 3.27 4.41
C GLN A 5 -12.23 3.28 4.95
N THR A 6 -11.33 2.59 4.25
CA THR A 6 -9.99 2.30 4.75
C THR A 6 -8.94 2.49 3.65
N LEU A 7 -7.77 2.99 4.06
CA LEU A 7 -6.59 3.15 3.23
C LEU A 7 -5.50 2.19 3.68
N PHE A 8 -4.91 1.48 2.74
CA PHE A 8 -3.71 0.68 2.94
C PHE A 8 -2.51 1.49 2.46
N ILE A 9 -1.64 1.85 3.40
CA ILE A 9 -0.51 2.73 3.16
C ILE A 9 0.76 1.91 3.23
N THR A 10 1.51 1.84 2.13
CA THR A 10 2.78 1.10 2.03
C THR A 10 3.95 2.06 1.87
N LEU A 11 5.01 1.87 2.66
CA LEU A 11 6.26 2.63 2.52
C LEU A 11 7.12 2.10 1.37
N LYS A 12 7.15 2.78 0.21
CA LYS A 12 7.95 2.32 -0.96
C LYS A 12 9.43 2.71 -0.88
N ARG A 13 9.75 3.84 -0.24
CA ARG A 13 11.11 4.40 -0.12
C ARG A 13 11.53 4.50 1.35
N SER A 14 12.83 4.33 1.62
CA SER A 14 13.36 4.55 2.98
C SER A 14 13.24 6.02 3.39
N PHE A 15 13.12 6.28 4.69
CA PHE A 15 13.14 7.63 5.27
C PHE A 15 14.55 8.12 5.66
N ALA A 16 15.60 7.33 5.39
CA ALA A 16 16.98 7.77 5.58
C ALA A 16 17.28 9.05 4.76
N GLY A 17 17.86 10.06 5.41
CA GLY A 17 18.16 11.35 4.77
C GLY A 17 16.95 12.24 4.51
N THR A 18 15.75 11.87 4.98
CA THR A 18 14.56 12.73 4.89
C THR A 18 14.50 13.71 6.05
N ARG A 19 13.79 14.83 5.83
CA ARG A 19 13.58 15.84 6.88
C ARG A 19 12.90 15.22 8.09
N GLU A 20 13.34 15.58 9.29
CA GLU A 20 12.83 15.01 10.54
C GLU A 20 11.31 15.11 10.68
N HIS A 21 10.71 16.21 10.22
CA HIS A 21 9.25 16.38 10.19
C HIS A 21 8.54 15.27 9.39
N HIS A 22 9.10 14.84 8.25
CA HIS A 22 8.54 13.73 7.47
C HIS A 22 8.71 12.39 8.19
N VAL A 23 9.85 12.19 8.86
CA VAL A 23 10.10 10.99 9.67
C VAL A 23 9.06 10.87 10.78
N ARG A 24 8.77 11.96 11.51
CA ARG A 24 7.74 11.97 12.56
C ARG A 24 6.34 11.67 12.01
N ILE A 25 6.00 12.17 10.82
CA ILE A 25 4.73 11.84 10.15
C ILE A 25 4.66 10.34 9.81
N LEU A 26 5.73 9.77 9.26
CA LEU A 26 5.77 8.34 8.96
C LEU A 26 5.66 7.47 10.22
N GLN A 27 6.35 7.87 11.29
CA GLN A 27 6.27 7.20 12.58
C GLN A 27 4.87 7.30 13.21
N SER A 28 4.20 8.45 13.11
CA SER A 28 2.83 8.61 13.62
C SER A 28 1.80 7.81 12.83
N LEU A 29 2.04 7.60 11.52
CA LEU A 29 1.28 6.66 10.71
C LEU A 29 1.58 5.19 11.06
N GLY A 30 2.68 4.90 11.75
CA GLY A 30 3.09 3.55 12.16
C GLY A 30 4.03 2.85 11.18
N LEU A 31 4.63 3.57 10.24
CA LEU A 31 5.55 3.01 9.25
C LEU A 31 6.98 2.97 9.80
N ARG A 32 7.54 1.76 9.95
CA ARG A 32 8.85 1.54 10.58
C ARG A 32 9.93 1.05 9.62
N TRP A 33 9.58 0.23 8.62
CA TRP A 33 10.53 -0.31 7.64
C TRP A 33 9.95 -0.29 6.22
N ARG A 34 10.81 -0.51 5.20
CA ARG A 34 10.40 -0.51 3.79
C ARG A 34 9.42 -1.63 3.48
N GLN A 35 8.51 -1.39 2.54
CA GLN A 35 7.43 -2.30 2.12
C GLN A 35 6.46 -2.68 3.26
N HIS A 36 6.60 -2.08 4.44
CA HIS A 36 5.63 -2.20 5.51
C HIS A 36 4.33 -1.54 5.08
N THR A 37 3.21 -2.25 5.26
CA THR A 37 1.86 -1.75 4.95
C THR A 37 1.10 -1.61 6.24
N VAL A 38 0.49 -0.45 6.47
CA VAL A 38 -0.37 -0.20 7.62
C VAL A 38 -1.76 0.17 7.12
N GLU A 39 -2.76 -0.39 7.79
CA GLU A 39 -4.16 -0.08 7.57
C GLU A 39 -4.57 1.13 8.42
N LYS A 40 -5.24 2.11 7.80
CA LYS A 40 -5.76 3.31 8.49
C LYS A 40 -7.15 3.69 7.98
N PRO A 41 -8.02 4.21 8.85
CA PRO A 41 -9.33 4.71 8.42
C PRO A 41 -9.16 5.93 7.51
N ASN A 42 -10.08 6.09 6.55
CA ASN A 42 -10.08 7.20 5.61
C ASN A 42 -10.66 8.48 6.24
N ILE A 43 -9.89 9.10 7.14
CA ILE A 43 -10.24 10.38 7.79
C ILE A 43 -9.36 11.52 7.28
N ALA A 44 -9.86 12.75 7.39
CA ALA A 44 -9.18 13.96 6.88
C ALA A 44 -7.75 14.11 7.44
N HIS A 45 -7.55 13.82 8.73
CA HIS A 45 -6.23 13.88 9.37
C HIS A 45 -5.21 12.92 8.72
N VAL A 46 -5.62 11.67 8.46
CA VAL A 46 -4.77 10.66 7.80
C VAL A 46 -4.47 11.08 6.37
N ARG A 47 -5.48 11.57 5.63
CA ARG A 47 -5.30 12.08 4.26
C ARG A 47 -4.30 13.23 4.20
N GLY A 48 -4.39 14.19 5.11
CA GLY A 48 -3.45 15.31 5.18
C GLY A 48 -2.02 14.88 5.53
N ALA A 49 -1.88 13.89 6.42
CA ALA A 49 -0.58 13.30 6.73
C ALA A 49 0.01 12.60 5.51
N VAL A 50 -0.78 11.77 4.82
CA VAL A 50 -0.38 11.03 3.62
C VAL A 50 0.03 11.96 2.49
N ASP A 51 -0.70 13.04 2.23
CA ASP A 51 -0.39 13.97 1.14
C ASP A 51 0.99 14.62 1.32
N LYS A 52 1.35 15.02 2.55
CA LYS A 52 2.68 15.58 2.89
C LYS A 52 3.82 14.63 2.54
N VAL A 53 3.61 13.32 2.67
CA VAL A 53 4.64 12.28 2.45
C VAL A 53 4.35 11.39 1.23
N ARG A 54 3.46 11.80 0.32
CA ARG A 54 2.97 10.98 -0.82
C ARG A 54 4.08 10.41 -1.73
N HIS A 55 5.20 11.13 -1.84
CA HIS A 55 6.33 10.71 -2.66
C HIS A 55 7.05 9.47 -2.11
N MET A 56 6.93 9.18 -0.81
CA MET A 56 7.50 7.99 -0.16
C MET A 56 6.52 6.82 -0.07
N LEU A 57 5.24 7.05 -0.35
CA LEU A 57 4.17 6.10 -0.09
C LEU A 57 3.56 5.56 -1.38
N THR A 58 2.95 4.40 -1.26
CA THR A 58 1.93 3.87 -2.17
C THR A 58 0.66 3.71 -1.34
N VAL A 59 -0.48 4.14 -1.87
CA VAL A 59 -1.76 4.08 -1.16
C VAL A 59 -2.72 3.29 -2.01
N GLU A 60 -3.33 2.28 -1.41
CA GLU A 60 -4.38 1.48 -2.01
C GLU A 60 -5.68 1.72 -1.24
N THR A 61 -6.79 1.81 -1.94
CA THR A 61 -8.12 1.68 -1.33
C THR A 61 -8.41 0.22 -1.00
N ASP A 62 -9.38 -0.02 -0.13
CA ASP A 62 -9.90 -1.34 0.19
C ASP A 62 -10.31 -2.14 -1.06
N LEU A 63 -11.06 -1.51 -1.96
CA LEU A 63 -11.49 -2.13 -3.22
C LEU A 63 -10.32 -2.46 -4.15
N GLN A 64 -9.36 -1.54 -4.29
CA GLN A 64 -8.17 -1.77 -5.12
C GLN A 64 -7.30 -2.90 -4.58
N ARG A 65 -7.13 -2.98 -3.26
CA ARG A 65 -6.35 -4.04 -2.63
C ARG A 65 -7.02 -5.40 -2.78
N ALA A 66 -8.34 -5.47 -2.63
CA ALA A 66 -9.10 -6.69 -2.87
C ALA A 66 -8.97 -7.17 -4.32
N ALA A 67 -9.08 -6.25 -5.29
CA ALA A 67 -8.89 -6.57 -6.71
C ALA A 67 -7.47 -7.10 -6.98
N ARG A 68 -6.43 -6.41 -6.50
CA ARG A 68 -5.03 -6.86 -6.65
C ARG A 68 -4.81 -8.25 -6.06
N LEU A 69 -5.35 -8.53 -4.87
CA LEU A 69 -5.22 -9.85 -4.23
C LEU A 69 -5.94 -10.95 -5.02
N ALA A 70 -7.09 -10.64 -5.61
CA ALA A 70 -7.80 -11.57 -6.49
C ALA A 70 -6.99 -11.88 -7.77
N ASP A 71 -6.42 -10.85 -8.39
CA ASP A 71 -5.57 -10.99 -9.59
C ASP A 71 -4.30 -11.79 -9.28
N GLU A 72 -3.64 -11.50 -8.15
CA GLU A 72 -2.47 -12.25 -7.68
C GLU A 72 -2.80 -13.72 -7.42
N ALA A 73 -3.96 -14.00 -6.81
CA ALA A 73 -4.43 -15.37 -6.58
C ALA A 73 -4.71 -16.10 -7.90
N ALA A 74 -5.36 -15.44 -8.86
CA ALA A 74 -5.61 -15.98 -10.19
C ALA A 74 -4.31 -16.24 -10.97
N ALA A 75 -3.34 -15.32 -10.87
CA ALA A 75 -2.04 -15.47 -11.54
C ALA A 75 -1.20 -16.60 -10.95
N LYS A 76 -1.28 -16.83 -9.63
CA LYS A 76 -0.59 -17.91 -8.91
C LYS A 76 -1.31 -19.26 -9.05
N ALA A 77 -2.57 -19.27 -9.48
CA ALA A 77 -3.30 -20.50 -9.70
C ALA A 77 -2.56 -21.39 -10.73
N PRO A 78 -2.54 -22.72 -10.51
CA PRO A 78 -1.89 -23.65 -11.44
C PRO A 78 -2.54 -23.54 -12.82
N ARG A 79 -1.70 -23.34 -13.84
CA ARG A 79 -2.11 -23.33 -15.24
C ARG A 79 -2.17 -24.76 -15.77
N PRO A 80 -3.00 -25.04 -16.78
CA PRO A 80 -3.00 -26.35 -17.41
C PRO A 80 -1.59 -26.69 -17.94
N PRO A 81 -1.17 -27.96 -17.85
CA PRO A 81 0.15 -28.37 -18.31
C PRO A 81 0.26 -28.16 -19.82
N VAL A 82 1.44 -27.72 -20.26
CA VAL A 82 1.76 -27.63 -21.69
C VAL A 82 2.22 -29.01 -22.17
N VAL A 83 1.48 -29.60 -23.10
CA VAL A 83 1.85 -30.88 -23.74
C VAL A 83 2.67 -30.58 -24.99
N VAL A 84 3.96 -30.92 -24.98
CA VAL A 84 4.84 -30.81 -26.16
C VAL A 84 5.04 -32.21 -26.75
N ARG A 85 4.74 -32.38 -28.04
CA ARG A 85 5.05 -33.59 -28.82
C ARG A 85 6.19 -33.23 -29.78
N HIS A 86 7.34 -33.90 -29.63
CA HIS A 86 8.50 -33.76 -30.52
C HIS A 86 8.30 -34.56 -31.81
#